data_AF-A0A1Y3TV02-F1
#
_entry.id   AF-A0A1Y3TV02-F1
#
_cell.length_a   1.000
_cell.length_b   1.000
_cell.length_c   1.000
_cell.angle_alpha   90.00
_cell.angle_beta   90.00
_cell.angle_gamma   90.00
#
_symmetry.space_group_name_H-M   'P 1'
#
loop_
_entity.id
_entity.type
_entity.pdbx_description
1 polymer ?
#
loop_
_entity_poly.entity_id
_entity_poly.type
_entity_poly.pdbx_seq_one_letter_code
_entity_poly.pdbx_strand_id
1 'polypeptide(L)'
;MEARSMYIFARHPAAPPFYCTIPPIYCTFIVKKSLLCYTFSQDLRKEEITLENLIFLGYETIASFLGFLVGVAAVRAVCGPISYKPKYYMFLLAFGVYLAGVFHFTGAGTLYDGLLYGILPSSKQLNLIPVIGAFLNPLTPISGPLSLLQWLYTSLVGAVLNIILFIPFGFFLPVLWKKQPSFRQVAMLSLLFSLGIELSQLLNNRNTDVNDLILNTFGGAAGFWIFQKLCSHSRLCQRFFSLSSRSPSYPLILVAAAFLGRFFLYNEFGLAKAFYM
;
A
#
# COMPACT_ATOMS: atom_id res chain seq x y z
N MET A 1 -11.68 -31.49 29.18
CA MET A 1 -11.87 -31.84 27.77
C MET A 1 -12.92 -30.90 27.22
N GLU A 2 -12.53 -29.70 26.80
CA GLU A 2 -13.45 -28.70 26.27
C GLU A 2 -13.42 -28.71 24.74
N ALA A 3 -14.63 -28.69 24.18
CA ALA A 3 -14.89 -28.75 22.75
C ALA A 3 -14.41 -27.48 22.06
N ARG A 4 -13.51 -27.63 21.07
CA ARG A 4 -13.19 -26.58 20.10
C ARG A 4 -14.35 -26.45 19.12
N SER A 5 -15.01 -25.29 19.11
CA SER A 5 -16.00 -24.93 18.10
C SER A 5 -15.35 -24.88 16.71
N MET A 6 -15.65 -25.88 15.86
CA MET A 6 -15.33 -25.89 14.43
C MET A 6 -16.33 -25.00 13.69
N TYR A 7 -15.85 -23.98 12.98
CA TYR A 7 -16.69 -23.21 12.06
C TYR A 7 -16.70 -23.87 10.68
N ILE A 8 -17.84 -24.41 10.28
CA ILE A 8 -18.08 -24.99 8.95
C ILE A 8 -18.59 -23.87 8.04
N PHE A 9 -17.78 -23.42 7.08
CA PHE A 9 -18.29 -22.59 5.97
C PHE A 9 -19.04 -23.48 4.98
N ALA A 10 -20.25 -23.07 4.59
CA ALA A 10 -21.15 -23.83 3.72
C ALA A 10 -20.51 -24.12 2.34
N ARG A 11 -20.72 -25.34 1.86
CA ARG A 11 -20.00 -26.03 0.77
C ARG A 11 -20.41 -25.60 -0.64
N HIS A 12 -19.46 -25.68 -1.58
CA HIS A 12 -19.67 -26.20 -2.94
C HIS A 12 -19.18 -27.68 -2.95
N PRO A 13 -19.85 -28.67 -3.60
CA PRO A 13 -19.68 -30.09 -3.26
C PRO A 13 -18.39 -30.81 -3.69
N ALA A 14 -17.40 -30.12 -4.27
CA ALA A 14 -16.26 -30.79 -4.94
C ALA A 14 -14.86 -30.41 -4.42
N ALA A 15 -14.74 -29.62 -3.35
CA ALA A 15 -13.44 -29.27 -2.76
C ALA A 15 -13.21 -30.00 -1.42
N PRO A 16 -12.02 -30.60 -1.18
CA PRO A 16 -11.69 -31.16 0.12
C PRO A 16 -11.67 -30.05 1.19
N PRO A 17 -12.05 -30.36 2.46
CA PRO A 17 -12.20 -29.36 3.50
C PRO A 17 -10.85 -28.71 3.85
N PHE A 18 -10.75 -27.39 3.65
CA PHE A 18 -9.71 -26.58 4.27
C PHE A 18 -10.11 -26.30 5.72
N TYR A 19 -9.42 -26.94 6.66
CA TYR A 19 -9.57 -26.66 8.08
C TYR A 19 -8.73 -25.43 8.42
N CYS A 20 -9.36 -24.26 8.52
CA CYS A 20 -8.70 -23.05 9.00
C CYS A 20 -8.97 -22.91 10.51
N THR A 21 -7.92 -23.00 11.32
CA THR A 21 -7.97 -22.80 12.79
C THR A 21 -7.80 -21.32 13.19
N ILE A 22 -7.86 -20.41 12.23
CA ILE A 22 -7.59 -18.98 12.42
C ILE A 22 -8.94 -18.22 12.43
N PRO A 23 -9.17 -17.27 13.37
CA PRO A 23 -10.41 -16.52 13.46
C PRO A 23 -10.80 -15.80 12.14
N PRO A 24 -12.10 -15.60 11.85
CA PRO A 24 -12.60 -15.06 10.58
C PRO A 24 -11.98 -13.71 10.15
N ILE A 25 -11.57 -12.87 11.12
CA ILE A 25 -10.92 -11.57 10.88
C ILE A 25 -9.60 -11.70 10.10
N TYR A 26 -8.86 -12.79 10.28
CA TYR A 26 -7.58 -13.01 9.58
C TYR A 26 -7.76 -13.50 8.14
N CYS A 27 -8.94 -14.01 7.78
CA CYS A 27 -9.26 -14.36 6.40
C CYS A 27 -9.51 -13.13 5.52
N THR A 28 -9.90 -12.00 6.11
CA THR A 28 -10.31 -10.79 5.37
C THR A 28 -9.16 -10.13 4.59
N PHE A 29 -7.90 -10.30 5.02
CA PHE A 29 -6.75 -9.60 4.41
C PHE A 29 -5.98 -10.40 3.35
N ILE A 30 -5.94 -11.74 3.45
CA ILE A 30 -5.43 -12.65 2.37
C ILE A 30 -6.21 -12.43 1.05
N VAL A 31 -7.40 -11.87 1.21
CA VAL A 31 -8.48 -11.76 0.24
C VAL A 31 -8.49 -10.43 -0.54
N LYS A 32 -7.72 -9.41 -0.10
CA LYS A 32 -7.83 -8.04 -0.66
C LYS A 32 -7.40 -7.87 -2.13
N LYS A 33 -6.67 -8.84 -2.73
CA LYS A 33 -6.32 -8.81 -4.18
C LYS A 33 -7.13 -9.79 -5.03
N SER A 34 -7.75 -10.79 -4.41
CA SER A 34 -8.44 -11.91 -5.11
C SER A 34 -9.97 -11.86 -5.01
N LEU A 35 -10.52 -11.03 -4.12
CA LEU A 35 -11.94 -11.12 -3.74
C LEU A 35 -12.82 -9.96 -4.21
N LEU A 36 -12.30 -9.08 -5.07
CA LEU A 36 -13.11 -8.14 -5.85
C LEU A 36 -14.20 -8.86 -6.69
N CYS A 37 -14.10 -10.18 -6.83
CA CYS A 37 -15.07 -11.01 -7.54
C CYS A 37 -16.09 -11.74 -6.64
N TYR A 38 -15.83 -11.94 -5.34
CA TYR A 38 -16.73 -12.72 -4.47
C TYR A 38 -17.66 -11.82 -3.63
N THR A 39 -17.26 -10.58 -3.37
CA THR A 39 -18.09 -9.61 -2.62
C THR A 39 -19.25 -9.02 -3.42
N PHE A 40 -19.34 -9.22 -4.74
CA PHE A 40 -20.48 -8.68 -5.50
C PHE A 40 -21.75 -9.54 -5.41
N SER A 41 -21.66 -10.78 -4.91
CA SER A 41 -22.79 -11.74 -4.92
C SER A 41 -23.30 -12.15 -3.54
N GLN A 42 -22.57 -11.91 -2.45
CA GLN A 42 -23.00 -12.23 -1.10
C GLN A 42 -22.60 -11.06 -0.21
N ASP A 43 -23.59 -10.48 0.47
CA ASP A 43 -23.48 -9.44 1.48
C ASP A 43 -23.28 -7.98 1.03
N LEU A 44 -24.41 -7.37 0.68
CA LEU A 44 -24.79 -6.04 1.19
C LEU A 44 -24.99 -6.05 2.73
N ARG A 45 -24.19 -6.81 3.50
CA ARG A 45 -24.03 -6.53 4.94
C ARG A 45 -23.17 -5.28 4.97
N LYS A 46 -23.73 -4.19 5.49
CA LYS A 46 -22.98 -3.02 5.91
C LYS A 46 -21.71 -3.52 6.60
N GLU A 47 -20.53 -3.21 6.07
CA GLU A 47 -19.29 -3.36 6.82
C GLU A 47 -19.45 -2.45 8.06
N GLU A 48 -19.96 -3.01 9.15
CA GLU A 48 -19.98 -2.29 10.42
C GLU A 48 -18.52 -2.03 10.78
N ILE A 49 -18.19 -0.75 10.95
CA ILE A 49 -16.89 -0.33 11.46
C ILE A 49 -16.80 -0.88 12.89
N THR A 50 -16.17 -2.03 13.05
CA THR A 50 -15.94 -2.60 14.37
C THR A 50 -14.86 -1.81 15.08
N LEU A 51 -14.97 -1.73 16.41
CA LEU A 51 -13.95 -1.10 17.25
C LEU A 51 -12.57 -1.73 17.02
N GLU A 52 -12.53 -3.04 16.81
CA GLU A 52 -11.32 -3.80 16.51
C GLU A 52 -10.66 -3.32 15.21
N ASN A 53 -11.42 -3.22 14.11
CA ASN A 53 -10.89 -2.72 12.83
C ASN A 53 -10.32 -1.31 12.97
N LEU A 54 -10.95 -0.46 13.77
CA LEU A 54 -10.47 0.90 14.04
C LEU A 54 -9.16 0.89 14.85
N ILE A 55 -9.02 -0.03 15.82
CA ILE A 55 -7.80 -0.20 16.61
C ILE A 55 -6.63 -0.65 15.73
N PHE A 56 -6.82 -1.66 14.86
CA PHE A 56 -5.78 -2.11 13.94
C PHE A 56 -5.37 -1.02 12.96
N LEU A 57 -6.35 -0.33 12.36
CA LEU A 57 -6.09 0.81 11.47
C LEU A 57 -5.34 1.95 12.18
N GLY A 58 -5.74 2.25 13.42
CA GLY A 58 -5.08 3.25 14.26
C GLY A 58 -3.64 2.88 14.55
N TYR A 59 -3.39 1.63 14.95
CA TYR A 59 -2.04 1.12 15.23
C TYR A 59 -1.14 1.16 13.99
N GLU A 60 -1.63 0.70 12.85
CA GLU A 60 -0.93 0.73 11.56
C GLU A 60 -0.56 2.16 11.15
N THR A 61 -1.51 3.09 11.33
CA THR A 61 -1.31 4.52 11.07
C THR A 61 -0.26 5.11 12.00
N ILE A 62 -0.33 4.82 13.30
CA ILE A 62 0.63 5.30 14.31
C ILE A 62 2.04 4.77 14.03
N ALA A 63 2.18 3.47 13.75
CA ALA A 63 3.48 2.84 13.44
C ALA A 63 4.15 3.50 12.23
N SER A 64 3.39 3.69 11.16
CA SER A 64 3.85 4.35 9.93
C SER A 64 4.21 5.82 10.17
N PHE A 65 3.34 6.54 10.90
CA PHE A 65 3.52 7.97 11.16
C PHE A 65 4.65 8.25 12.14
N LEU A 66 4.88 7.38 13.13
CA LEU A 66 6.01 7.47 14.05
C LEU A 66 7.34 7.34 13.28
N GLY A 67 7.45 6.37 12.38
CA GLY A 67 8.61 6.27 11.48
C GLY A 67 8.81 7.53 10.63
N PHE A 68 7.73 8.07 10.07
CA PHE A 68 7.76 9.34 9.33
C PHE A 68 8.30 10.50 10.19
N LEU A 69 7.83 10.65 11.43
CA LEU A 69 8.31 11.68 12.36
C LEU A 69 9.79 11.50 12.73
N VAL A 70 10.24 10.26 12.90
CA VAL A 70 11.68 9.95 13.08
C VAL A 70 12.48 10.40 11.86
N GLY A 71 11.98 10.16 10.64
CA GLY A 71 12.60 10.68 9.41
C GLY A 71 12.71 12.20 9.38
N VAL A 72 11.65 12.91 9.78
CA VAL A 72 11.66 14.38 9.91
C VAL A 72 12.69 14.82 10.94
N ALA A 73 12.73 14.17 12.11
CA ALA A 73 13.69 14.48 13.17
C ALA A 73 15.14 14.21 12.74
N ALA A 74 15.41 13.09 12.07
CA ALA A 74 16.73 12.71 11.56
C ALA A 74 17.25 13.75 10.56
N VAL A 75 16.39 14.23 9.64
CA VAL A 75 16.80 15.28 8.71
C VAL A 75 17.08 16.59 9.45
N ARG A 76 16.25 16.96 10.43
CA ARG A 76 16.49 18.16 11.25
C ARG A 76 17.80 18.07 12.03
N ALA A 77 18.16 16.90 12.53
CA ALA A 77 19.43 16.67 13.20
C ALA A 77 20.62 16.85 12.23
N VAL A 78 20.55 16.26 11.04
CA VAL A 78 21.65 16.31 10.05
C VAL A 78 21.80 17.70 9.40
N CYS A 79 20.68 18.33 9.05
CA CYS A 79 20.72 19.61 8.33
C CYS A 79 20.71 20.83 9.28
N GLY A 80 20.56 20.64 10.59
CA GLY A 80 20.38 21.69 11.60
C GLY A 80 18.91 22.16 11.72
N PRO A 81 18.57 22.97 12.75
CA PRO A 81 17.20 23.35 13.07
C PRO A 81 16.51 24.01 11.87
N ILE A 82 15.45 23.38 11.40
CA ILE A 82 14.59 23.91 10.33
C ILE A 82 13.38 24.53 11.00
N SER A 83 13.19 25.84 10.83
CA SER A 83 11.93 26.50 11.17
C SER A 83 11.04 26.49 9.93
N TYR A 84 10.04 25.62 9.92
CA TYR A 84 9.06 25.56 8.84
C TYR A 84 7.91 26.54 9.11
N LYS A 85 7.33 27.13 8.07
CA LYS A 85 6.07 27.88 8.23
C LYS A 85 4.97 26.90 8.67
N PRO A 86 3.97 27.30 9.47
CA PRO A 86 2.89 26.42 9.95
C PRO A 86 2.22 25.57 8.85
N LYS A 87 2.00 26.16 7.68
CA LYS A 87 1.42 25.49 6.50
C LYS A 87 2.22 24.28 6.01
N TYR A 88 3.54 24.28 6.20
CA TYR A 88 4.39 23.16 5.80
C TYR A 88 4.28 21.99 6.78
N TYR A 89 4.07 22.23 8.08
CA TYR A 89 3.78 21.15 9.02
C TYR A 89 2.45 20.46 8.71
N MET A 90 1.42 21.22 8.32
CA MET A 90 0.15 20.64 7.83
C MET A 90 0.36 19.79 6.57
N PHE A 91 1.22 20.25 5.66
CA PHE A 91 1.59 19.50 4.47
C PHE A 91 2.31 18.19 4.82
N LEU A 92 3.30 18.23 5.72
CA LEU A 92 4.00 17.02 6.18
C LEU A 92 3.05 16.05 6.89
N LEU A 93 2.12 16.55 7.72
CA LEU A 93 1.08 15.74 8.34
C LEU A 93 0.21 15.04 7.29
N ALA A 94 -0.31 15.80 6.32
CA ALA A 94 -1.12 15.24 5.24
C ALA A 94 -0.35 14.19 4.43
N PHE A 95 0.93 14.45 4.11
CA PHE A 95 1.78 13.49 3.39
C PHE A 95 2.05 12.23 4.22
N GLY A 96 2.34 12.35 5.52
CA GLY A 96 2.56 11.20 6.40
C GLY A 96 1.31 10.34 6.58
N VAL A 97 0.13 10.96 6.76
CA VAL A 97 -1.16 10.24 6.81
C VAL A 97 -1.45 9.56 5.47
N TYR A 98 -1.17 10.24 4.35
CA TYR A 98 -1.28 9.65 3.02
C TYR A 98 -0.40 8.40 2.86
N LEU A 99 0.87 8.44 3.28
CA LEU A 99 1.76 7.27 3.21
C LEU A 99 1.24 6.09 4.05
N ALA A 100 0.72 6.35 5.26
CA ALA A 100 0.07 5.32 6.06
C ALA A 100 -1.13 4.68 5.33
N GLY A 101 -1.95 5.50 4.67
CA GLY A 101 -3.04 5.04 3.82
C GLY A 101 -2.56 4.18 2.65
N VAL A 102 -1.49 4.58 1.94
CA VAL A 102 -0.91 3.76 0.87
C VAL A 102 -0.51 2.38 1.38
N PHE A 103 0.14 2.30 2.53
CA PHE A 103 0.52 1.01 3.10
C PHE A 103 -0.68 0.14 3.48
N HIS A 104 -1.74 0.73 4.04
CA HIS A 104 -2.97 0.04 4.37
C HIS A 104 -3.69 -0.52 3.13
N PHE A 105 -3.84 0.30 2.09
CA PHE A 105 -4.55 -0.10 0.87
C PHE A 105 -3.75 -1.09 0.02
N THR A 106 -2.43 -0.98 0.01
CA THR A 106 -1.56 -1.96 -0.67
C THR A 106 -1.35 -3.24 0.14
N GLY A 107 -1.58 -3.21 1.45
CA GLY A 107 -1.27 -4.35 2.32
C GLY A 107 0.22 -4.64 2.39
N ALA A 108 1.03 -3.58 2.52
CA ALA A 108 2.49 -3.70 2.64
C ALA A 108 2.85 -4.60 3.83
N GLY A 109 3.74 -5.56 3.61
CA GLY A 109 4.14 -6.53 4.62
C GLY A 109 5.08 -5.96 5.68
N THR A 110 5.25 -6.71 6.75
CA THR A 110 6.03 -6.35 7.93
C THR A 110 7.10 -7.40 8.24
N LEU A 111 8.01 -7.05 9.16
CA LEU A 111 8.96 -8.02 9.72
C LEU A 111 8.23 -9.20 10.36
N TYR A 112 7.14 -8.93 11.10
CA TYR A 112 6.40 -9.95 11.84
C TYR A 112 5.70 -10.95 10.92
N ASP A 113 5.26 -10.50 9.75
CA ASP A 113 4.74 -11.40 8.72
C ASP A 113 5.80 -12.41 8.28
N GLY A 114 7.03 -11.94 8.01
CA GLY A 114 8.14 -12.81 7.61
C GLY A 114 8.59 -13.76 8.73
N LEU A 115 8.50 -13.33 9.99
CA LEU A 115 8.75 -14.19 11.15
C LEU A 115 7.66 -15.26 11.34
N LEU A 116 6.42 -14.95 10.99
CA LEU A 116 5.29 -15.86 11.12
C LEU A 116 5.21 -16.87 9.97
N TYR A 117 5.33 -16.41 8.74
CA TYR A 117 5.15 -17.21 7.53
C TYR A 117 6.45 -17.80 6.97
N GLY A 118 7.60 -17.32 7.44
CA GLY A 118 8.92 -17.64 6.90
C GLY A 118 9.37 -16.65 5.82
N ILE A 119 10.68 -16.49 5.68
CA ILE A 119 11.30 -15.48 4.80
C ILE A 119 11.51 -16.02 3.36
N LEU A 120 11.39 -17.34 3.15
CA LEU A 120 11.64 -17.94 1.84
C LEU A 120 10.44 -17.76 0.91
N PRO A 121 10.55 -16.92 -0.15
CA PRO A 121 9.44 -16.71 -1.06
C PRO A 121 9.19 -17.98 -1.88
N SER A 122 7.92 -18.34 -2.03
CA SER A 122 7.51 -19.44 -2.91
C SER A 122 7.48 -18.93 -4.34
N SER A 123 7.93 -19.71 -5.33
CA SER A 123 7.92 -19.31 -6.75
C SER A 123 6.51 -18.98 -7.27
N LYS A 124 5.46 -19.46 -6.60
CA LYS A 124 4.05 -19.15 -6.89
C LYS A 124 3.60 -17.73 -6.49
N GLN A 125 4.39 -17.04 -5.67
CA GLN A 125 4.08 -15.68 -5.19
C GLN A 125 4.55 -14.58 -6.16
N LEU A 126 5.33 -14.93 -7.18
CA LEU A 126 5.87 -13.97 -8.15
C LEU A 126 5.01 -13.95 -9.41
N ASN A 127 4.13 -12.96 -9.54
CA ASN A 127 3.46 -12.68 -10.81
C ASN A 127 4.31 -11.71 -11.64
N LEU A 128 5.19 -12.28 -12.47
CA LEU A 128 6.04 -11.53 -13.39
C LEU A 128 5.39 -11.31 -14.76
N ILE A 129 4.20 -11.87 -15.00
CA ILE A 129 3.54 -11.78 -16.30
C ILE A 129 2.83 -10.43 -16.39
N PRO A 130 3.25 -9.53 -17.30
CA PRO A 130 2.55 -8.27 -17.48
C PRO A 130 1.11 -8.54 -17.92
N VAL A 131 0.16 -7.63 -17.65
CA VAL A 131 -1.25 -7.78 -18.06
C VAL A 131 -1.35 -8.16 -19.54
N ILE A 132 -0.55 -7.53 -20.42
CA ILE A 132 -0.46 -7.86 -21.85
C ILE A 132 -0.01 -9.32 -22.08
N GLY A 133 0.94 -9.82 -21.29
CA GLY A 133 1.36 -11.22 -21.31
C GLY A 133 0.29 -12.18 -20.76
N ALA A 134 -0.55 -11.72 -19.82
CA ALA A 134 -1.64 -12.51 -19.27
C ALA A 134 -2.78 -12.71 -20.30
N PHE A 135 -3.07 -11.68 -21.11
CA PHE A 135 -3.98 -11.78 -22.26
C PHE A 135 -3.55 -12.83 -23.29
N LEU A 136 -2.24 -13.05 -23.42
CA LEU A 136 -1.64 -13.99 -24.36
C LEU A 136 -1.34 -15.35 -23.72
N ASN A 137 -1.60 -15.51 -22.42
CA ASN A 137 -1.27 -16.74 -21.71
C ASN A 137 -2.40 -17.77 -21.86
N PRO A 138 -2.19 -18.87 -22.60
CA PRO A 138 -3.22 -19.90 -22.79
C PRO A 138 -3.61 -20.64 -21.50
N LEU A 139 -2.91 -20.42 -20.38
CA LEU A 139 -3.24 -20.96 -19.06
C LEU A 139 -4.20 -20.07 -18.25
N THR A 140 -4.56 -18.86 -18.70
CA THR A 140 -5.64 -18.13 -18.04
C THR A 140 -6.93 -18.92 -18.21
N PRO A 141 -7.57 -19.40 -17.13
CA PRO A 141 -8.72 -20.28 -17.21
C PRO A 141 -9.96 -19.47 -17.57
N ILE A 142 -10.02 -19.02 -18.82
CA ILE A 142 -11.17 -18.33 -19.39
C ILE A 142 -12.10 -19.41 -19.92
N SER A 143 -12.98 -19.89 -19.05
CA SER A 143 -13.94 -20.95 -19.34
C SER A 143 -15.16 -20.47 -20.12
N GLY A 144 -15.19 -19.20 -20.54
CA GLY A 144 -16.24 -18.62 -21.38
C GLY A 144 -16.28 -17.09 -21.38
N PRO A 145 -17.13 -16.47 -22.21
CA PRO A 145 -17.20 -15.01 -22.37
C PRO A 145 -17.45 -14.25 -21.06
N LEU A 146 -18.29 -14.81 -20.17
CA LEU A 146 -18.58 -14.19 -18.87
C LEU A 146 -17.34 -14.15 -17.96
N SER A 147 -16.57 -15.24 -17.91
CA SER A 147 -15.31 -15.28 -17.14
C SER A 147 -14.25 -14.33 -17.68
N LEU A 148 -14.21 -14.13 -19.01
CA LEU A 148 -13.35 -13.14 -19.65
C LEU A 148 -13.73 -11.72 -19.23
N LEU A 149 -15.01 -11.36 -19.34
CA LEU A 149 -15.50 -10.04 -18.95
C LEU A 149 -15.22 -9.74 -17.47
N GLN A 150 -15.40 -10.73 -16.61
CA GLN A 150 -15.11 -10.60 -15.19
C GLN A 150 -13.62 -10.39 -14.92
N TRP A 151 -12.75 -11.15 -15.59
CA TRP A 151 -11.30 -10.98 -15.49
C TRP A 151 -10.84 -9.61 -16.02
N LEU A 152 -11.40 -9.15 -17.14
CA LEU A 152 -11.14 -7.82 -17.69
C LEU A 152 -11.54 -6.71 -16.73
N TYR A 153 -12.76 -6.79 -16.21
CA TYR A 153 -13.29 -5.82 -15.28
C TYR A 153 -12.41 -5.71 -14.03
N THR A 154 -12.10 -6.83 -13.39
CA THR A 154 -11.26 -6.86 -12.18
C THR A 154 -9.84 -6.36 -12.43
N SER A 155 -9.23 -6.75 -13.55
CA SER A 155 -7.88 -6.30 -13.94
C SER A 155 -7.84 -4.79 -14.23
N LEU A 156 -8.82 -4.27 -14.96
CA LEU A 156 -8.90 -2.83 -15.28
C LEU A 156 -9.18 -1.99 -14.03
N VAL A 157 -10.10 -2.41 -13.18
CA VAL A 157 -10.41 -1.71 -11.92
C VAL A 157 -9.18 -1.69 -11.02
N GLY A 158 -8.52 -2.83 -10.82
CA GLY A 158 -7.27 -2.90 -10.05
C GLY A 158 -6.19 -1.99 -10.62
N ALA A 159 -6.03 -1.97 -11.94
CA ALA A 159 -5.03 -1.14 -12.59
C ALA A 159 -5.28 0.36 -12.39
N VAL A 160 -6.54 0.79 -12.54
CA VAL A 160 -6.93 2.18 -12.30
C VAL A 160 -6.72 2.57 -10.84
N LEU A 161 -7.05 1.70 -9.89
CA LEU A 161 -6.87 1.97 -8.46
C LEU A 161 -5.40 2.15 -8.09
N ASN A 162 -4.49 1.34 -8.63
CA ASN A 162 -3.05 1.48 -8.44
C ASN A 162 -2.53 2.84 -8.94
N ILE A 163 -2.95 3.24 -10.16
CA ILE A 163 -2.61 4.56 -10.72
C ILE A 163 -3.13 5.68 -9.80
N ILE A 164 -4.41 5.65 -9.44
CA ILE A 164 -5.06 6.68 -8.60
C ILE A 164 -4.38 6.77 -7.24
N LEU A 165 -4.01 5.63 -6.64
CA LEU A 165 -3.36 5.59 -5.34
C LEU A 165 -2.02 6.34 -5.33
N PHE A 166 -1.27 6.30 -6.43
CA PHE A 166 0.05 6.93 -6.55
C PHE A 166 0.02 8.35 -7.15
N ILE A 167 -1.11 8.81 -7.71
CA ILE A 167 -1.24 10.22 -8.16
C ILE A 167 -0.93 11.22 -7.03
N PRO A 168 -1.50 11.09 -5.81
CA PRO A 168 -1.15 12.00 -4.71
C PRO A 168 0.33 11.95 -4.33
N PHE A 169 0.98 10.78 -4.41
CA PHE A 169 2.42 10.66 -4.16
C PHE A 169 3.21 11.59 -5.10
N GLY A 170 3.01 11.42 -6.41
CA GLY A 170 3.66 12.25 -7.43
C GLY A 170 3.36 13.74 -7.30
N PHE A 171 2.16 14.08 -6.82
CA PHE A 171 1.73 15.45 -6.59
C PHE A 171 2.39 16.10 -5.36
N PHE A 172 2.52 15.36 -4.26
CA PHE A 172 3.15 15.87 -3.02
C PHE A 172 4.66 16.06 -3.19
N LEU A 173 5.30 15.14 -3.90
CA LEU A 173 6.75 15.03 -4.00
C LEU A 173 7.50 16.35 -4.27
N PRO A 174 7.15 17.18 -5.28
CA PRO A 174 7.91 18.38 -5.63
C PRO A 174 8.06 19.41 -4.51
N VAL A 175 7.10 19.47 -3.57
CA VAL A 175 7.12 20.40 -2.42
C VAL A 175 8.15 19.97 -1.37
N LEU A 176 8.62 18.72 -1.42
CA LEU A 176 9.64 18.19 -0.52
C LEU A 176 11.07 18.43 -1.02
N TRP A 177 11.29 18.73 -2.31
CA TRP A 177 12.63 18.99 -2.83
C TRP A 177 13.03 20.47 -2.78
N LYS A 178 14.30 20.74 -2.44
CA LYS A 178 14.91 22.09 -2.54
C LYS A 178 14.72 22.77 -3.90
N LYS A 179 14.74 22.02 -4.98
CA LYS A 179 14.54 22.50 -6.36
C LYS A 179 13.50 21.62 -7.02
N GLN A 180 12.79 22.14 -8.03
CA GLN A 180 11.83 21.32 -8.76
C GLN A 180 12.51 20.04 -9.28
N PRO A 181 12.02 18.85 -8.89
CA PRO A 181 12.62 17.60 -9.35
C PRO A 181 12.34 17.41 -10.83
N SER A 182 13.22 16.66 -11.51
CA SER A 182 12.94 16.21 -12.88
C SER A 182 11.91 15.09 -12.88
N PHE A 183 11.24 14.88 -14.01
CA PHE A 183 10.29 13.78 -14.20
C PHE A 183 10.92 12.41 -13.88
N ARG A 184 12.19 12.22 -14.30
CA ARG A 184 12.96 11.00 -14.00
C ARG A 184 13.14 10.78 -12.50
N GLN A 185 13.40 11.83 -11.71
CA GLN A 185 13.56 11.70 -10.26
C GLN A 185 12.26 11.27 -9.57
N VAL A 186 11.13 11.86 -9.96
CA VAL A 186 9.82 11.49 -9.41
C VAL A 186 9.43 10.07 -9.83
N ALA A 187 9.61 9.71 -11.10
CA ALA A 187 9.36 8.35 -11.59
C ALA A 187 10.22 7.31 -10.86
N MET A 188 11.53 7.57 -10.70
CA MET A 188 12.43 6.67 -9.96
C MET A 188 12.05 6.53 -8.49
N LEU A 189 11.66 7.61 -7.81
CA LEU A 189 11.24 7.50 -6.42
C LEU A 189 9.90 6.74 -6.30
N SER A 190 8.99 6.92 -7.26
CA SER A 190 7.72 6.17 -7.31
C SER A 190 7.96 4.68 -7.55
N LEU A 191 8.87 4.35 -8.46
CA LEU A 191 9.31 2.98 -8.73
C LEU A 191 9.93 2.34 -7.49
N LEU A 192 10.88 3.01 -6.83
CA LEU A 192 11.51 2.48 -5.62
C LEU A 192 10.52 2.31 -4.47
N PHE A 193 9.59 3.25 -4.32
CA PHE A 193 8.56 3.17 -3.29
C PHE A 193 7.63 1.98 -3.53
N SER A 194 7.12 1.83 -4.76
CA SER A 194 6.28 0.69 -5.11
C SER A 194 7.05 -0.63 -5.04
N LEU A 195 8.33 -0.66 -5.43
CA LEU A 195 9.17 -1.85 -5.30
C LEU A 195 9.33 -2.26 -3.83
N GLY A 196 9.54 -1.31 -2.92
CA GLY A 196 9.60 -1.60 -1.48
C GLY A 196 8.32 -2.24 -0.95
N ILE A 197 7.16 -1.76 -1.40
CA ILE A 197 5.85 -2.34 -1.06
C ILE A 197 5.73 -3.76 -1.63
N GLU A 198 5.98 -3.95 -2.92
CA GLU A 198 5.91 -5.25 -3.60
C GLU A 198 6.84 -6.29 -2.98
N LEU A 199 8.07 -5.91 -2.61
CA LEU A 199 9.01 -6.79 -1.93
C LEU A 199 8.56 -7.14 -0.50
N SER A 200 7.95 -6.18 0.22
CA SER A 200 7.43 -6.44 1.56
C SER A 200 6.29 -7.46 1.58
N GLN A 201 5.47 -7.50 0.51
CA GLN A 201 4.34 -8.41 0.37
C GLN A 201 4.78 -9.88 0.24
N LEU A 202 6.01 -10.15 -0.19
CA LEU A 202 6.56 -11.51 -0.17
C LEU A 202 6.59 -12.08 1.26
N LEU A 203 6.71 -11.23 2.29
CA LEU A 203 6.76 -11.65 3.68
C LEU A 203 5.39 -12.02 4.26
N ASN A 204 4.30 -11.50 3.68
CA ASN A 204 2.94 -11.80 4.14
C ASN A 204 2.18 -12.77 3.23
N ASN A 205 2.92 -13.62 2.50
CA ASN A 205 2.41 -14.63 1.57
C ASN A 205 1.48 -14.08 0.47
N ARG A 206 1.56 -12.77 0.18
CA ARG A 206 0.82 -12.16 -0.92
C ARG A 206 1.58 -12.34 -2.23
N ASN A 207 0.81 -12.29 -3.32
CA ASN A 207 1.38 -12.30 -4.66
C ASN A 207 1.89 -10.89 -5.02
N THR A 208 3.19 -10.79 -5.21
CA THR A 208 3.87 -9.64 -5.78
C THR A 208 3.59 -9.57 -7.28
N ASP A 209 3.22 -8.40 -7.80
CA ASP A 209 2.82 -8.20 -9.18
C ASP A 209 3.61 -7.06 -9.85
N VAL A 210 4.35 -7.40 -10.91
CA VAL A 210 5.10 -6.40 -11.69
C VAL A 210 4.19 -5.36 -12.33
N ASN A 211 2.92 -5.69 -12.58
CA ASN A 211 1.96 -4.73 -13.10
C ASN A 211 1.68 -3.61 -12.10
N ASP A 212 1.56 -3.93 -10.81
CA ASP A 212 1.34 -2.95 -9.76
C ASP A 212 2.52 -1.99 -9.67
N LEU A 213 3.75 -2.52 -9.76
CA LEU A 213 4.97 -1.72 -9.84
C LEU A 213 4.95 -0.69 -10.98
N ILE A 214 4.56 -1.13 -12.18
CA ILE A 214 4.50 -0.27 -13.38
C ILE A 214 3.40 0.78 -13.22
N LEU A 215 2.20 0.36 -12.80
CA LEU A 215 1.02 1.22 -12.70
C LEU A 215 1.14 2.26 -11.60
N ASN A 216 1.70 1.89 -10.45
CA ASN A 216 2.05 2.82 -9.37
C ASN A 216 3.09 3.85 -9.82
N THR A 217 4.11 3.41 -10.55
CA THR A 217 5.12 4.31 -11.14
C THR A 217 4.48 5.29 -12.12
N PHE A 218 3.55 4.81 -12.96
CA PHE A 218 2.78 5.65 -13.87
C PHE A 218 1.88 6.64 -13.11
N GLY A 219 1.21 6.21 -12.03
CA GLY A 219 0.45 7.08 -11.14
C GLY A 219 1.29 8.21 -10.56
N GLY A 220 2.49 7.91 -10.05
CA GLY A 220 3.42 8.91 -9.54
C GLY A 220 3.89 9.90 -10.62
N ALA A 221 4.18 9.41 -11.82
CA ALA A 221 4.50 10.26 -12.96
C ALA A 221 3.32 11.18 -13.35
N ALA A 222 2.10 10.65 -13.41
CA ALA A 222 0.90 11.41 -13.72
C ALA A 222 0.60 12.48 -12.65
N GLY A 223 0.73 12.13 -11.36
CA GLY A 223 0.60 13.06 -10.25
C GLY A 223 1.57 14.24 -10.33
N PHE A 224 2.82 13.96 -10.70
CA PHE A 224 3.81 15.01 -10.91
C PHE A 224 3.49 15.90 -12.11
N TRP A 225 2.99 15.32 -13.20
CA TRP A 225 2.53 16.09 -14.36
C TRP A 225 1.35 17.01 -14.00
N ILE A 226 0.39 16.52 -13.22
CA ILE A 226 -0.73 17.32 -12.70
C ILE A 226 -0.21 18.48 -11.85
N PHE A 227 0.73 18.22 -10.94
CA PHE A 227 1.38 19.28 -10.14
C PHE A 227 1.99 20.36 -11.04
N GLN A 228 2.76 19.97 -12.06
CA GLN A 228 3.39 20.92 -12.98
C GLN A 228 2.37 21.79 -13.72
N LYS A 229 1.26 21.21 -14.20
CA LYS A 229 0.21 21.96 -14.91
C LYS A 229 -0.53 22.93 -14.00
N LEU A 230 -0.83 22.55 -12.77
CA LEU A 230 -1.45 23.45 -11.79
C LEU A 230 -0.50 24.57 -11.38
N CYS A 231 0.79 24.25 -11.26
CA CYS A 231 1.83 25.19 -10.91
C CYS A 231 2.19 26.17 -12.02
N SER A 232 2.12 25.76 -13.28
CA SER A 232 2.41 26.65 -14.42
C SER A 232 1.36 27.76 -14.57
N HIS A 233 0.12 27.51 -14.15
CA HIS A 233 -0.99 28.46 -14.29
C HIS A 233 -1.26 29.30 -13.02
N SER A 234 -0.57 29.05 -11.91
CA SER A 234 -0.87 29.70 -10.64
C SER A 234 0.38 30.21 -9.90
N ARG A 235 0.33 31.46 -9.38
CA ARG A 235 1.35 31.99 -8.44
C ARG A 235 1.42 31.19 -7.13
N LEU A 236 0.48 30.27 -6.91
CA LEU A 236 0.40 29.35 -5.77
C LEU A 236 1.69 28.53 -5.64
N CYS A 237 2.28 28.12 -6.75
CA CYS A 237 3.47 27.27 -6.74
C CYS A 237 4.72 27.97 -6.21
N GLN A 238 4.89 29.27 -6.51
CA GLN A 238 5.99 30.06 -5.93
C GLN A 238 5.89 30.13 -4.40
N ARG A 239 4.68 30.15 -3.85
CA ARG A 239 4.46 30.09 -2.39
C ARG A 239 4.83 28.72 -1.80
N PHE A 240 4.50 27.61 -2.47
CA PHE A 240 4.87 26.27 -2.00
C PHE A 240 6.38 26.00 -2.12
N PHE A 241 7.03 26.41 -3.21
CA PHE A 241 8.48 26.33 -3.33
C PHE A 241 9.21 27.22 -2.31
N SER A 242 8.64 28.36 -1.91
CA SER A 242 9.20 29.18 -0.82
C SER A 242 9.18 28.48 0.56
N LEU A 243 8.37 27.42 0.71
CA LEU A 243 8.38 26.56 1.89
C LEU A 243 9.45 25.46 1.77
N SER A 244 9.89 25.18 0.55
CA SER A 244 10.76 24.07 0.23
C SER A 244 12.22 24.47 0.37
N SER A 245 12.82 24.00 1.45
CA SER A 245 14.26 24.04 1.61
C SER A 245 14.65 22.70 2.20
N ARG A 246 15.21 21.80 1.37
CA ARG A 246 16.46 21.06 1.65
C ARG A 246 16.66 19.81 0.79
N SER A 247 17.84 19.23 1.01
CA SER A 247 18.55 18.11 0.35
C SER A 247 17.77 17.35 -0.71
N PRO A 248 18.37 17.05 -1.88
CA PRO A 248 17.74 16.23 -2.91
C PRO A 248 17.32 14.83 -2.43
N SER A 249 17.83 14.36 -1.28
CA SER A 249 17.46 13.09 -0.65
C SER A 249 16.30 13.17 0.36
N TYR A 250 15.82 14.37 0.70
CA TYR A 250 14.80 14.55 1.76
C TYR A 250 13.52 13.70 1.58
N PRO A 251 12.88 13.69 0.41
CA PRO A 251 11.65 12.91 0.20
C PRO A 251 11.90 11.40 0.33
N LEU A 252 13.04 10.92 -0.16
CA LEU A 252 13.43 9.51 -0.04
C LEU A 252 13.55 9.09 1.42
N ILE A 253 14.21 9.91 2.26
CA ILE A 253 14.36 9.63 3.69
C ILE A 253 13.00 9.56 4.38
N LEU A 254 12.08 10.48 4.07
CA LEU A 254 10.74 10.49 4.68
C LEU A 254 9.93 9.25 4.31
N VAL A 255 9.93 8.88 3.02
CA VAL A 255 9.21 7.70 2.52
C VAL A 255 9.80 6.43 3.10
N ALA A 256 11.14 6.30 3.10
CA ALA A 256 11.83 5.16 3.69
C ALA A 256 11.57 5.07 5.19
N ALA A 257 11.63 6.16 5.94
CA ALA A 257 11.38 6.15 7.37
C ALA A 257 9.93 5.77 7.72
N ALA A 258 8.95 6.25 6.94
CA ALA A 258 7.55 5.83 7.11
C ALA A 258 7.37 4.33 6.84
N PHE A 259 7.99 3.82 5.77
CA PHE A 259 7.98 2.39 5.44
C PHE A 259 8.65 1.55 6.53
N LEU A 260 9.83 1.95 7.01
CA LEU A 260 10.54 1.25 8.09
C LEU A 260 9.77 1.29 9.41
N GLY A 261 9.12 2.41 9.72
CA GLY A 261 8.23 2.53 10.88
C GLY A 261 7.11 1.51 10.84
N ARG A 262 6.40 1.41 9.71
CA ARG A 262 5.43 0.34 9.51
C ARG A 262 6.08 -1.04 9.66
N PHE A 263 7.14 -1.28 8.89
CA PHE A 263 7.77 -2.60 8.74
C PHE A 263 8.24 -3.20 10.06
N PHE A 264 8.82 -2.38 10.95
CA PHE A 264 9.36 -2.82 12.23
C PHE A 264 8.42 -2.63 13.43
N LEU A 265 7.52 -1.65 13.38
CA LEU A 265 6.69 -1.29 14.55
C LEU A 265 5.27 -1.84 14.48
N TYR A 266 4.74 -2.19 13.30
CA TYR A 266 3.39 -2.74 13.17
C TYR A 266 3.43 -4.28 13.30
N ASN A 267 2.90 -4.80 14.41
CA ASN A 267 2.78 -6.22 14.72
C ASN A 267 1.32 -6.61 14.90
N GLU A 268 0.63 -6.86 13.79
CA GLU A 268 -0.79 -7.21 13.78
C GLU A 268 -1.09 -8.43 14.67
N PHE A 269 -0.36 -9.53 14.48
CA PHE A 269 -0.56 -10.76 15.23
C PHE A 269 -0.28 -10.60 16.72
N GLY A 270 0.75 -9.84 17.08
CA GLY A 270 1.07 -9.54 18.48
C GLY A 270 -0.04 -8.75 19.15
N LEU A 271 -0.58 -7.73 18.47
CA LEU A 271 -1.69 -6.94 19.00
C LEU A 271 -2.95 -7.80 19.12
N ALA A 272 -3.27 -8.59 18.10
CA ALA A 272 -4.43 -9.46 18.13
C ALA A 272 -4.34 -10.52 19.23
N LYS A 273 -3.15 -11.10 19.46
CA LYS A 273 -2.90 -12.02 20.57
C LYS A 273 -3.22 -11.37 21.92
N ALA A 274 -2.94 -10.08 22.10
CA ALA A 274 -3.23 -9.37 23.35
C ALA A 274 -4.72 -9.12 23.60
N PHE A 275 -5.55 -9.11 22.54
CA PHE A 275 -7.01 -8.90 22.65
C PHE A 275 -7.79 -10.20 22.84
N TYR A 276 -7.32 -11.31 22.26
CA TYR A 276 -8.09 -12.56 22.16
C TYR A 276 -7.48 -13.74 22.94
N MET A 277 -6.43 -13.53 23.74
CA MET A 277 -5.85 -14.55 24.62
C MET A 277 -5.82 -14.11 26.08
#